data_AF-A0A532F8X4-F1
#
_entry.id   AF-A0A532F8X4-F1
#
_cell.length_a   1.000
_cell.length_b   1.000
_cell.length_c   1.000
_cell.angle_alpha   90.00
_cell.angle_beta   90.00
_cell.angle_gamma   90.00
#
_symmetry.space_group_name_H-M   'P 1'
#
loop_
_entity.id
_entity.type
_entity.pdbx_description
1 polymer ?
#
loop_
_entity_poly.entity_id
_entity_poly.type
_entity_poly.pdbx_seq_one_letter_code
_entity_poly.pdbx_strand_id
1 'polypeptide(L)' 'MTIRIRLPGGTLKIKKRDELRRREQKREVPVWQVGNYFVIWWPSGMSDRPSSPNKSSPRK' A
#
# COMPACT_ATOMS: atom_id res chain seq x y z
N MET A 1 -2.95 -14.35 3.20
CA MET A 1 -3.75 -13.74 4.25
C MET A 1 -3.28 -12.32 4.53
N THR A 2 -4.13 -11.35 4.20
CA THR A 2 -3.90 -9.92 4.49
C THR A 2 -5.05 -9.39 5.33
N ILE A 3 -4.77 -8.90 6.53
CA ILE A 3 -5.75 -8.18 7.36
C ILE A 3 -5.66 -6.70 6.98
N ARG A 4 -6.81 -6.05 6.78
CA ARG A 4 -6.89 -4.62 6.46
C ARG A 4 -7.76 -3.91 7.49
N ILE A 5 -7.18 -2.92 8.15
CA ILE A 5 -7.86 -2.11 9.15
C ILE A 5 -7.87 -0.67 8.64
N ARG A 6 -9.06 -0.11 8.41
CA ARG A 6 -9.22 1.30 8.06
C ARG A 6 -9.13 2.12 9.34
N LEU A 7 -8.22 3.07 9.38
CA LEU A 7 -8.00 3.97 10.51
C LEU A 7 -8.12 5.43 10.03
N PRO A 8 -8.37 6.39 10.93
CA PRO A 8 -8.24 7.80 10.57
C PRO A 8 -6.85 8.08 9.99
N GLY A 9 -6.79 8.73 8.82
CA GLY A 9 -5.54 9.06 8.14
C GLY A 9 -4.94 7.95 7.27
N GLY A 10 -5.53 6.75 7.18
CA GLY A 10 -5.00 5.70 6.31
C GLY A 10 -5.56 4.30 6.49
N THR A 11 -4.86 3.32 5.95
CA THR A 11 -5.18 1.89 6.08
C THR A 11 -3.96 1.14 6.56
N LEU A 12 -4.11 0.43 7.66
CA LEU A 12 -3.12 -0.52 8.14
C LEU A 12 -3.36 -1.87 7.45
N LYS A 13 -2.32 -2.42 6.84
CA LYS A 13 -2.34 -3.76 6.24
C LYS A 13 -1.37 -4.65 7.01
N ILE A 14 -1.81 -5.83 7.41
CA ILE A 14 -0.96 -6.82 8.06
C ILE A 14 -0.85 -8.02 7.14
N LYS A 15 0.39 -8.42 6.82
CA LYS A 15 0.72 -9.48 5.86
C LYS A 15 1.79 -10.41 6.40
N LYS A 16 1.93 -11.58 5.80
CA LYS A 16 3.12 -12.43 5.96
C LYS A 16 4.22 -12.00 4.99
N ARG A 17 5.45 -12.43 5.25
CA ARG A 17 6.65 -12.09 4.43
C ARG A 17 6.45 -12.37 2.94
N ASP A 18 5.84 -13.51 2.62
CA ASP A 18 5.67 -13.99 1.24
C ASP A 18 4.62 -13.19 0.46
N GLU A 19 3.81 -12.37 1.14
CA GLU A 19 2.75 -11.56 0.55
C GLU A 19 3.12 -10.08 0.39
N LEU A 20 4.38 -9.73 0.70
CA LEU A 20 4.90 -8.39 0.52
C LEU A 20 5.01 -8.04 -0.97
N ARG A 21 4.41 -6.92 -1.35
CA ARG A 21 4.54 -6.36 -2.71
C ARG A 21 5.89 -5.68 -2.89
N ARG A 22 6.35 -5.53 -4.13
CA ARG A 22 7.62 -4.86 -4.46
C ARG A 22 7.78 -3.49 -3.79
N ARG A 23 6.71 -2.67 -3.70
CA ARG A 23 6.73 -1.36 -3.01
C ARG A 23 6.99 -1.48 -1.51
N GLU A 24 6.39 -2.49 -0.88
CA GLU A 24 6.54 -2.77 0.56
C GLU A 24 7.95 -3.33 0.83
N GLN A 25 8.47 -4.19 -0.05
CA GLN A 25 9.85 -4.68 0.01
C GLN A 25 10.88 -3.56 -0.19
N LYS A 26 10.60 -2.62 -1.11
CA LYS A 26 11.42 -1.42 -1.35
C LYS A 26 11.25 -0.33 -0.28
N ARG A 27 10.38 -0.55 0.73
CA ARG A 27 10.08 0.42 1.80
C ARG A 27 9.61 1.79 1.27
N GLU A 28 8.92 1.81 0.13
CA GLU A 28 8.30 3.02 -0.44
C GLU A 28 7.08 3.48 0.40
N VAL A 29 6.57 2.59 1.25
CA VAL A 29 5.57 2.86 2.26
C VAL A 29 6.13 2.47 3.62
N PRO A 30 5.64 3.05 4.73
CA PRO A 30 6.05 2.62 6.06
C PRO A 30 5.73 1.13 6.29
N VAL A 31 6.75 0.35 6.60
CA VAL A 31 6.66 -1.08 6.89
C VAL A 31 7.41 -1.38 8.19
N TRP A 32 6.74 -2.07 9.10
CA TRP A 32 7.31 -2.59 10.35
C TRP A 32 7.20 -4.11 10.37
N GLN A 33 8.24 -4.80 10.82
CA GLN A 33 8.20 -6.24 11.06
C GLN A 33 7.88 -6.50 12.53
N VAL A 34 6.86 -7.31 12.79
CA VAL A 34 6.44 -7.74 14.13
C VAL A 34 6.36 -9.27 14.12
N GLY A 35 7.40 -9.91 14.65
CA GLY A 35 7.59 -11.36 14.55
C GLY A 35 7.65 -11.83 13.09
N ASN A 36 6.73 -12.72 12.72
CA ASN A 36 6.59 -13.27 11.36
C ASN A 36 5.61 -12.49 10.47
N TYR A 37 5.08 -11.38 10.97
CA TYR A 37 4.14 -10.52 10.26
C TYR A 37 4.79 -9.17 9.92
N PHE A 38 4.29 -8.59 8.85
CA PHE A 38 4.66 -7.27 8.36
C PHE A 38 3.43 -6.38 8.44
N VAL A 39 3.58 -5.28 9.18
CA VAL A 39 2.59 -4.23 9.35
C VAL A 39 2.96 -3.11 8.39
N ILE A 40 2.04 -2.73 7.52
CA ILE A 40 2.24 -1.76 6.44
C ILE A 40 1.22 -0.65 6.63
N TRP A 41 1.66 0.59 6.72
CA TRP A 41 0.76 1.75 6.77
C TRP A 41 0.62 2.38 5.38
N TRP A 42 -0.62 2.52 4.94
CA TRP A 42 -0.99 3.24 3.73
C TRP A 42 -1.67 4.55 4.09
N PRO A 43 -0.99 5.70 3.99
CA PRO A 43 -1.61 7.01 4.21
C PRO A 43 -2.77 7.24 3.24
N SER A 44 -3.84 7.90 3.67
CA SER A 44 -5.01 8.19 2.82
C SER A 44 -4.69 9.05 1.59
N GLY A 45 -3.61 9.84 1.65
CA GLY A 45 -3.10 10.62 0.50
C GLY A 45 -2.31 9.79 -0.53
N MET A 46 -1.88 8.58 -0.17
CA MET A 46 -1.21 7.66 -1.11
C MET A 46 -2.27 6.82 -1.82
N SER A 47 -2.62 7.24 -3.04
CA SER A 47 -3.49 6.44 -3.92
C SER A 47 -2.89 5.04 -4.15
N ASP A 48 -3.63 3.99 -3.78
CA ASP A 48 -3.32 2.58 -4.10
C ASP A 48 -3.47 2.30 -5.60
N ARG A 49 -3.97 3.28 -6.38
CA ARG A 49 -4.10 3.16 -7.83
C ARG A 49 -2.69 2.91 -8.41
N PRO A 50 -2.46 1.77 -9.09
CA PRO A 50 -1.41 1.76 -10.08
C PRO A 50 -1.75 2.93 -11.01
N SER A 51 -0.78 3.81 -11.25
CA SER A 51 -0.92 4.94 -12.16
C SER A 51 -1.53 4.44 -13.45
N SER A 52 -2.85 4.53 -13.58
CA SER A 52 -3.53 4.40 -14.85
C SER A 52 -3.03 5.63 -15.60
N PRO A 53 -2.33 5.48 -16.75
CA PRO A 53 -1.93 6.66 -17.50
C PRO A 53 -3.22 7.40 -17.85
N ASN A 54 -3.34 8.61 -17.29
CA ASN A 54 -4.41 9.52 -17.60
C ASN A 54 -4.31 9.82 -19.10
N LYS A 55 -5.07 9.11 -19.94
CA LYS A 55 -5.27 9.50 -21.34
C LYS A 55 -6.22 10.71 -21.32
N SER A 56 -5.68 11.85 -20.91
CA SER A 56 -6.21 13.14 -21.32
C SER A 56 -5.81 13.33 -22.79
N SER A 57 -6.62 12.79 -23.70
CA SER A 57 -6.62 13.23 -25.09
C SER A 57 -7.57 14.42 -25.19
N PRO A 58 -7.09 15.65 -25.44
CA PRO A 58 -7.97 16.74 -25.82
C PRO A 58 -8.44 16.44 -27.26
N ARG A 59 -9.74 16.18 -27.42
CA ARG A 59 -10.38 16.27 -28.73
C ARG A 59 -10.79 17.74 -28.92
N LYS A 60 -10.03 18.48 -29.71
CA LYS A 60 -10.48 19.66 -30.44
C LYS A 60 -9.90 19.60 -31.83
#